data_AF-A0A2S6RZI4-F1
#
_entry.id   AF-A0A2S6RZI4-F1
#
_cell.length_a   1.000
_cell.length_b   1.000
_cell.length_c   1.000
_cell.angle_alpha   90.00
_cell.angle_beta   90.00
_cell.angle_gamma   90.00
#
_symmetry.space_group_name_H-M   'P 1'
#
loop_
_entity.id
_entity.type
_entity.pdbx_description
1 polymer ?
#
loop_
_entity_poly.entity_id
_entity_poly.type
_entity_poly.pdbx_seq_one_letter_code
_entity_poly.pdbx_strand_id
1 'polypeptide(L)'
;MKYLKSIVIIMGLLIFFGTAAVIYIVFDRLFSKKTYIFPENEIRNELKKLQITPNSKVMNANISDDKLILTIKLDQNYRIIIYDLKSGEQIHLFEAN
;
A
#
# COMPACT_ATOMS: atom_id res chain seq x y z
N MET A 1 -24.24 -47.18 -19.42
CA MET A 1 -23.93 -46.47 -18.14
C MET A 1 -22.51 -45.89 -18.02
N LYS A 2 -21.48 -46.46 -18.68
CA LYS A 2 -20.08 -46.00 -18.55
C LYS A 2 -19.87 -44.52 -18.93
N TYR A 3 -20.46 -44.09 -20.05
CA TYR A 3 -20.38 -42.71 -20.53
C TYR A 3 -21.17 -41.71 -19.67
N LEU A 4 -22.34 -42.12 -19.16
CA LEU A 4 -23.15 -41.27 -18.27
C LEU A 4 -22.39 -40.89 -16.99
N LYS A 5 -21.68 -41.85 -16.38
CA LYS A 5 -20.83 -41.58 -15.21
C LYS A 5 -19.72 -40.59 -15.54
N SER A 6 -19.08 -40.73 -16.70
CA SER A 6 -18.03 -39.81 -17.15
C SER A 6 -18.54 -38.38 -17.38
N ILE A 7 -19.71 -38.22 -17.99
CA ILE A 7 -20.33 -36.92 -18.26
C ILE A 7 -20.70 -36.21 -16.96
N VAL A 8 -21.24 -36.94 -15.99
CA VAL A 8 -21.59 -36.38 -14.67
C VAL A 8 -20.35 -35.90 -13.92
N ILE A 9 -19.25 -36.64 -13.98
CA ILE A 9 -17.97 -36.25 -13.36
C ILE A 9 -17.44 -34.96 -14.01
N ILE A 10 -17.45 -34.87 -15.34
CA ILE A 10 -16.99 -33.68 -16.07
C ILE A 10 -17.85 -32.46 -15.74
N MET A 11 -19.18 -32.63 -15.65
CA MET A 11 -20.10 -31.55 -15.33
C MET A 11 -19.89 -31.00 -13.90
N GLY A 12 -19.65 -31.89 -12.93
CA GLY A 12 -19.29 -31.48 -11.57
C GLY A 12 -17.96 -30.73 -11.52
N LEU A 13 -16.96 -31.18 -12.28
CA LEU A 13 -15.67 -30.50 -12.40
C LEU A 13 -15.83 -29.09 -12.98
N LEU A 14 -16.64 -28.95 -14.02
CA LEU A 14 -16.87 -27.68 -14.69
C LEU A 14 -17.50 -26.64 -13.76
N ILE A 15 -18.50 -27.05 -12.97
CA ILE A 15 -19.16 -26.21 -11.98
C ILE A 15 -18.16 -25.79 -10.89
N PHE A 16 -17.34 -26.73 -10.40
CA PHE A 16 -16.32 -26.46 -9.39
C PHE A 16 -15.27 -25.45 -9.85
N PHE A 17 -14.76 -25.58 -11.09
CA PHE A 17 -13.80 -24.62 -11.62
C PHE A 17 -14.42 -23.24 -11.84
N GLY A 18 -15.68 -23.18 -12.29
CA GLY A 18 -16.40 -21.92 -12.45
C GLY A 18 -16.55 -21.16 -11.13
N THR A 19 -16.97 -21.84 -10.06
CA THR A 19 -17.14 -21.22 -8.74
C THR A 19 -15.79 -20.82 -8.14
N ALA A 20 -14.76 -21.67 -8.25
CA ALA A 20 -13.42 -21.37 -7.78
C ALA A 20 -12.82 -20.13 -8.47
N ALA A 21 -13.03 -19.99 -9.78
CA ALA A 21 -12.54 -18.83 -10.53
C ALA A 21 -13.19 -17.51 -10.08
N VAL A 22 -14.52 -17.51 -9.86
CA VAL A 22 -15.23 -16.32 -9.37
C VAL A 22 -14.75 -15.94 -7.97
N ILE A 23 -14.61 -16.92 -7.07
CA ILE A 23 -14.11 -16.67 -5.70
C ILE A 23 -12.70 -16.10 -5.74
N TYR A 24 -11.82 -16.64 -6.60
CA TYR A 24 -10.46 -16.16 -6.76
C TYR A 24 -10.41 -14.69 -7.21
N ILE A 25 -11.23 -14.31 -8.21
CA ILE A 25 -11.30 -12.92 -8.69
C ILE A 25 -11.78 -11.97 -7.60
N VAL A 26 -12.81 -12.37 -6.84
CA VAL A 26 -13.33 -11.55 -5.74
C VAL A 26 -12.28 -11.43 -4.63
N PHE A 27 -11.61 -12.53 -4.28
CA PHE A 27 -10.56 -12.53 -3.27
C PHE A 27 -9.37 -11.65 -3.69
N ASP A 28 -8.88 -11.81 -4.92
CA ASP A 28 -7.82 -10.96 -5.45
C ASP A 28 -8.25 -9.48 -5.45
N ARG A 29 -9.46 -9.16 -5.93
CA ARG A 29 -9.91 -7.77 -5.96
C ARG A 29 -10.10 -7.14 -4.57
N LEU A 30 -10.53 -7.92 -3.57
CA LEU A 30 -10.77 -7.43 -2.20
C LEU A 30 -9.50 -7.42 -1.34
N PHE A 31 -8.62 -8.40 -1.51
CA PHE A 31 -7.46 -8.62 -0.66
C PHE A 31 -6.12 -8.33 -1.34
N SER A 32 -6.10 -8.06 -2.64
CA SER A 32 -4.93 -7.47 -3.29
C SER A 32 -4.73 -6.09 -2.70
N LYS A 33 -3.82 -6.02 -1.72
CA LYS A 33 -3.20 -4.77 -1.33
C LYS A 33 -2.62 -4.20 -2.61
N LYS A 34 -3.30 -3.20 -3.18
CA LYS A 34 -2.70 -2.33 -4.18
C LYS A 34 -1.53 -1.64 -3.51
N THR A 35 -0.37 -2.29 -3.54
CA THR A 35 0.90 -1.62 -3.29
C THR A 35 1.01 -0.64 -4.43
N TYR A 36 0.77 0.63 -4.17
CA TYR A 36 1.09 1.68 -5.12
C TYR A 36 2.61 1.66 -5.27
N ILE A 37 3.09 0.91 -6.26
CA ILE A 37 4.46 1.01 -6.75
C ILE A 37 4.45 2.26 -7.61
N PHE A 38 4.70 3.39 -6.97
CA PHE A 38 4.88 4.64 -7.67
C PHE A 38 6.15 4.53 -8.56
N PRO A 39 6.27 5.30 -9.65
CA PRO A 39 7.46 5.30 -10.49
C PRO A 39 8.67 5.84 -9.71
N GLU A 40 9.73 5.03 -9.63
CA GLU A 40 10.94 5.22 -8.80
C GLU A 40 11.59 6.62 -8.92
N ASN A 41 11.46 7.22 -10.10
CA ASN A 41 12.15 8.45 -10.50
C ASN A 41 11.51 9.70 -9.87
N GLU A 42 10.19 9.73 -9.78
CA GLU A 42 9.43 10.87 -9.24
C GLU A 42 9.39 10.82 -7.70
N ILE A 43 9.23 9.60 -7.15
CA ILE A 43 9.24 9.37 -5.71
C ILE A 43 10.57 9.77 -5.10
N ARG A 44 11.71 9.46 -5.71
CA ARG A 44 13.01 9.72 -5.07
C ARG A 44 13.21 11.21 -4.81
N ASN A 45 12.63 12.07 -5.64
CA ASN A 45 12.63 13.52 -5.44
C ASN A 45 11.60 13.95 -4.39
N GLU A 46 10.40 13.38 -4.40
CA GLU A 46 9.33 13.64 -3.41
C GLU A 46 9.69 13.13 -1.99
N LEU A 47 10.19 11.90 -1.85
CA LEU A 47 10.70 11.33 -0.60
C LEU A 47 11.98 12.03 -0.12
N LYS A 48 12.83 12.52 -1.04
CA LYS A 48 13.94 13.41 -0.66
C LYS A 48 13.40 14.69 -0.04
N LYS A 49 12.34 15.29 -0.58
CA LYS A 49 11.69 16.44 0.05
C LYS A 49 11.21 16.06 1.44
N LEU A 50 10.63 14.87 1.62
CA LEU A 50 10.16 14.32 2.90
C LEU A 50 11.30 13.82 3.83
N GLN A 51 12.57 13.87 3.39
CA GLN A 51 13.74 13.35 4.08
C GLN A 51 13.60 11.90 4.61
N ILE A 52 12.75 11.10 3.97
CA ILE A 52 12.53 9.69 4.33
C ILE A 52 13.68 8.89 3.69
N THR A 53 14.60 8.40 4.51
CA THR A 53 15.70 7.53 4.08
C THR A 53 15.31 6.05 4.26
N PRO A 54 16.00 5.10 3.59
CA PRO A 54 15.72 3.67 3.75
C PRO A 54 15.85 3.15 5.18
N ASN A 55 16.67 3.81 6.00
CA ASN A 55 16.88 3.47 7.42
C ASN A 55 15.87 4.15 8.35
N SER A 56 14.88 4.85 7.78
CA SER A 56 13.88 5.59 8.53
C SER A 56 12.56 4.83 8.58
N LYS A 57 11.85 4.92 9.71
CA LYS A 57 10.52 4.34 9.88
C LYS A 57 9.52 5.44 10.17
N VAL A 58 8.50 5.59 9.32
CA VAL A 58 7.36 6.46 9.61
C VAL A 58 6.59 5.86 10.79
N MET A 59 6.53 6.59 11.90
CA MET A 59 5.87 6.17 13.13
C MET A 59 4.45 6.70 13.21
N ASN A 60 4.24 7.93 12.73
CA ASN A 60 2.93 8.55 12.67
C ASN A 60 2.85 9.49 11.46
N ALA A 61 1.66 9.60 10.89
CA ALA A 61 1.33 10.56 9.86
C ALA A 61 -0.06 11.12 10.18
N ASN A 62 -0.15 12.45 10.31
CA ASN A 62 -1.41 13.13 10.57
C ASN A 62 -1.60 14.31 9.62
N ILE A 63 -2.86 14.64 9.32
CA ILE A 63 -3.22 15.79 8.50
C ILE A 63 -4.12 16.72 9.33
N SER A 64 -3.73 17.99 9.45
CA SER A 64 -4.49 19.02 10.15
C SER A 64 -4.28 20.36 9.45
N ASP A 65 -5.36 21.12 9.22
CA ASP A 65 -5.32 22.48 8.66
C ASP A 65 -4.45 22.63 7.39
N ASP A 66 -4.65 21.73 6.43
CA ASP A 66 -3.86 21.64 5.19
C ASP A 66 -2.35 21.41 5.43
N LYS A 67 -1.98 20.84 6.58
CA LYS A 67 -0.60 20.47 6.91
C LYS A 67 -0.48 18.97 7.11
N LEU A 68 0.59 18.40 6.58
CA LEU A 68 1.00 17.03 6.85
C LEU A 68 2.06 17.04 7.95
N ILE A 69 1.80 16.34 9.04
CA ILE A 69 2.69 16.18 10.18
C ILE A 69 3.19 14.73 10.15
N LEU A 70 4.47 14.55 9.90
CA LEU A 70 5.13 13.26 9.84
C LEU A 70 6.04 13.08 11.04
N THR A 71 5.88 11.99 11.78
CA THR A 71 6.85 11.57 12.79
C THR A 71 7.61 10.37 12.24
N ILE A 72 8.92 10.53 12.11
CA ILE A 72 9.83 9.54 11.54
C ILE A 72 10.84 9.18 12.61
N LYS A 73 11.07 7.89 12.82
CA LYS A 73 12.18 7.38 13.62
C LYS A 73 13.38 7.13 12.71
N LEU A 74 14.50 7.75 13.05
CA LEU A 74 15.79 7.57 12.39
C LEU A 74 16.74 6.96 13.42
N ASP A 75 17.02 5.66 13.29
CA ASP A 75 17.80 4.89 14.27
C ASP A 75 17.24 5.01 15.72
N GLN A 76 17.89 5.80 16.58
CA GLN A 76 17.46 6.05 17.97
C GLN A 76 16.65 7.35 18.13
N ASN A 77 16.69 8.24 17.14
CA ASN A 77 16.15 9.58 17.25
C ASN A 77 14.78 9.70 16.57
N TYR A 78 13.99 10.66 17.02
CA TYR A 78 12.74 11.03 16.39
C TYR A 78 12.87 12.36 15.66
N ARG A 79 12.21 12.43 14.52
CA ARG A 79 12.11 13.63 13.69
C ARG A 79 10.65 13.89 13.40
N ILE A 80 10.21 15.12 13.63
CA ILE A 80 8.87 15.57 13.29
C ILE A 80 9.00 16.59 12.16
N ILE A 81 8.34 16.34 11.04
CA ILE A 81 8.36 17.20 9.87
C ILE A 81 6.96 17.71 9.59
N ILE A 82 6.82 19.01 9.37
CA ILE A 82 5.54 19.64 9.02
C ILE A 82 5.66 20.17 7.59
N TYR A 83 4.78 19.68 6.71
CA TYR A 83 4.64 20.14 5.33
C TYR A 83 3.35 20.92 5.16
N ASP A 84 3.40 21.97 4.35
CA ASP A 84 2.21 22.62 3.82
C ASP A 84 1.73 21.84 2.59
N LEU A 85 0.49 21.35 2.61
CA LEU A 85 -0.10 20.61 1.50
C LEU A 85 -0.48 21.52 0.33
N LYS A 86 -0.64 22.83 0.55
CA LYS A 86 -0.97 23.78 -0.52
C LYS A 86 0.25 24.16 -1.35
N SER A 87 1.34 24.51 -0.69
CA SER A 87 2.59 24.88 -1.38
C SER A 87 3.48 23.67 -1.68
N GLY A 88 3.29 22.56 -0.98
CA GLY A 88 4.16 21.38 -1.07
C GLY A 88 5.53 21.61 -0.42
N GLU A 89 5.69 22.67 0.37
CA GLU A 89 6.95 23.04 1.01
C GLU A 89 7.04 22.52 2.45
N GLN A 90 8.27 22.24 2.87
CA GLN A 90 8.57 21.94 4.26
C GLN A 90 8.51 23.23 5.09
N ILE A 91 7.66 23.27 6.10
CA ILE A 91 7.52 24.43 6.98
C ILE A 91 8.50 24.33 8.14
N HIS A 92 8.51 23.18 8.85
CA HIS A 92 9.29 22.99 10.06
C HIS A 92 9.86 21.58 10.19
N LEU A 93 11.00 21.50 10.87
CA LEU A 93 11.72 20.29 11.20
C LEU A 93 12.08 20.33 12.69
N PHE A 94 11.66 19.33 13.44
CA PHE A 94 12.03 19.13 14.84
C PHE A 94 12.78 17.83 14.99
N GLU A 95 13.83 17.85 15.80
CA GLU A 95 14.60 16.66 16.18
C GLU A 95 14.44 16.44 17.69
N ALA A 96 14.11 15.22 18.09
CA ALA A 96 14.00 14.80 19.47
C ALA A 96 14.87 13.54 19.66
N ASN A 97 15.71 13.54 20.70
CA ASN A 97 16.48 12.39 21.15
C ASN A 97 15.60 11.46 22.00
#